data_AF-A0A356T2R5-F1
#
_entry.id   AF-A0A356T2R5-F1
#
_cell.length_a   1.000
_cell.length_b   1.000
_cell.length_c   1.000
_cell.angle_alpha   90.00
_cell.angle_beta   90.00
_cell.angle_gamma   90.00
#
_symmetry.space_group_name_H-M   'P 1'
#
loop_
_entity.id
_entity.type
_entity.pdbx_description
1 polymer ?
#
loop_
_entity_poly.entity_id
_entity_poly.type
_entity_poly.pdbx_seq_one_letter_code
_entity_poly.pdbx_strand_id
1 'polypeptide(L)'
;MLAGHLYEGLGFHGNEEDYYDPRNSYLDDVVRRRTGIPITLALVMMAVGRRVGLQVDGIGFPGHFLARIGGEDGVFVDPFFGGRVLDDAALSRLAARMLGSAARLDAVHLAPVGMRSMVVRMLVNLKHAHERQRDHARAMVVCDRLVDLTEDTAFVRDRGLHALALGAHSQAQEDLARYLLKEGKTAKDAAQVRAALARAQGGGGYGPS
;
A
#
# COMPACT_ATOMS: atom_id res chain seq x y z
N MET A 1 -18.16 -16.72 15.68
CA MET A 1 -16.73 -16.31 15.60
C MET A 1 -16.64 -14.88 15.05
N LEU A 2 -15.62 -14.11 15.44
CA LEU A 2 -15.42 -12.70 15.00
C LEU A 2 -15.51 -12.54 13.48
N ALA A 3 -14.85 -13.42 12.73
CA ALA A 3 -14.88 -13.40 11.26
C ALA A 3 -16.31 -13.52 10.70
N GLY A 4 -17.07 -14.54 11.10
CA GLY A 4 -18.47 -14.71 10.66
C GLY A 4 -19.35 -13.50 10.99
N HIS A 5 -19.19 -12.89 12.17
CA HIS A 5 -19.94 -11.67 12.49
C HIS A 5 -19.64 -10.51 11.54
N LEU A 6 -18.37 -10.28 11.19
CA LEU A 6 -17.98 -9.19 10.30
C LEU A 6 -18.39 -9.44 8.84
N TYR A 7 -18.08 -10.62 8.31
CA TYR A 7 -18.22 -10.86 6.87
C TYR A 7 -19.60 -11.41 6.49
N GLU A 8 -20.16 -12.34 7.27
CA GLU A 8 -21.51 -12.88 7.02
C GLU A 8 -22.59 -12.00 7.65
N GLY A 9 -22.38 -11.59 8.91
CA GLY A 9 -23.37 -10.83 9.67
C GLY A 9 -23.48 -9.36 9.27
N LEU A 10 -22.35 -8.66 9.19
CA LEU A 10 -22.32 -7.25 8.81
C LEU A 10 -22.13 -7.04 7.31
N GLY A 11 -21.59 -8.02 6.56
CA GLY A 11 -21.44 -7.93 5.11
C GLY A 11 -20.16 -7.23 4.65
N PHE A 12 -19.10 -7.20 5.47
CA PHE A 12 -17.79 -6.76 5.00
C PHE A 12 -17.28 -7.68 3.88
N HIS A 13 -16.67 -7.13 2.83
CA HIS A 13 -16.13 -7.90 1.71
C HIS A 13 -15.01 -7.17 0.96
N GLY A 14 -14.17 -7.94 0.29
CA GLY A 14 -13.16 -7.45 -0.63
C GLY A 14 -13.77 -6.87 -1.91
N ASN A 15 -13.22 -5.75 -2.39
CA ASN A 15 -13.60 -5.21 -3.69
C ASN A 15 -12.85 -5.93 -4.83
N GLU A 16 -13.45 -7.00 -5.34
CA GLU A 16 -12.88 -7.76 -6.47
C GLU A 16 -13.14 -7.09 -7.82
N GLU A 17 -14.22 -6.31 -7.93
CA GLU A 17 -14.65 -5.64 -9.16
C GLU A 17 -13.77 -4.42 -9.50
N ASP A 18 -13.46 -3.60 -8.50
CA ASP A 18 -12.60 -2.42 -8.62
C ASP A 18 -11.64 -2.31 -7.44
N TYR A 19 -10.62 -3.17 -7.47
CA TYR A 19 -9.59 -3.22 -6.42
C TYR A 19 -8.88 -1.88 -6.22
N TYR A 20 -8.70 -1.09 -7.29
CA TYR A 20 -7.97 0.18 -7.26
C TYR A 20 -8.87 1.40 -7.03
N ASP A 21 -10.13 1.22 -6.62
CA ASP A 21 -10.95 2.31 -6.08
C ASP A 21 -10.29 2.87 -4.79
N PRO A 22 -9.90 4.16 -4.74
CA PRO A 22 -9.23 4.75 -3.58
C PRO A 22 -10.09 4.70 -2.32
N ARG A 23 -11.42 4.67 -2.47
CA ARG A 23 -12.36 4.52 -1.34
C ARG A 23 -12.21 3.18 -0.62
N ASN A 24 -11.59 2.17 -1.24
CA ASN A 24 -11.25 0.91 -0.55
C ASN A 24 -10.15 1.11 0.51
N SER A 25 -9.44 2.24 0.48
CA SER A 25 -8.37 2.60 1.42
C SER A 25 -8.77 3.71 2.42
N TYR A 26 -9.86 4.44 2.17
CA TYR A 26 -10.41 5.42 3.12
C TYR A 26 -11.27 4.70 4.16
N LEU A 27 -10.83 4.69 5.42
CA LEU A 27 -11.48 3.86 6.45
C LEU A 27 -12.93 4.25 6.72
N ASP A 28 -13.31 5.52 6.56
CA ASP A 28 -14.70 5.94 6.71
C ASP A 28 -15.59 5.36 5.59
N ASP A 29 -15.10 5.34 4.34
CA ASP A 29 -15.78 4.68 3.23
C ASP A 29 -15.81 3.17 3.39
N VAL A 30 -14.71 2.55 3.83
CA VAL A 30 -14.66 1.10 4.08
C VAL A 30 -15.69 0.69 5.11
N VAL A 31 -15.84 1.44 6.21
CA VAL A 31 -16.86 1.14 7.23
C VAL A 31 -18.28 1.39 6.69
N ARG A 32 -18.49 2.48 5.96
CA ARG A 32 -19.81 2.86 5.43
C ARG A 32 -20.31 1.89 4.35
N ARG A 33 -19.44 1.57 3.39
CA ARG A 33 -19.71 0.67 2.25
C ARG A 33 -19.56 -0.79 2.61
N ARG A 34 -18.80 -1.08 3.66
CA ARG A 34 -18.36 -2.43 4.05
C ARG A 34 -17.51 -3.11 2.97
N THR A 35 -16.86 -2.31 2.15
CA THR A 35 -16.08 -2.75 0.99
C THR A 35 -14.67 -2.22 1.12
N GLY A 36 -13.65 -3.08 0.98
CA GLY A 36 -12.27 -2.66 1.16
C GLY A 36 -11.24 -3.54 0.45
N ILE A 37 -9.97 -3.27 0.74
CA ILE A 37 -8.82 -4.08 0.33
C ILE A 37 -8.29 -4.90 1.53
N PRO A 38 -7.38 -5.87 1.34
CA PRO A 38 -7.00 -6.80 2.40
C PRO A 38 -6.58 -6.12 3.70
N ILE A 39 -5.76 -5.06 3.61
CA ILE A 39 -5.26 -4.35 4.80
C ILE A 39 -6.33 -3.52 5.53
N THR A 40 -7.29 -2.92 4.82
CA THR A 40 -8.34 -2.11 5.47
C THR A 40 -9.38 -2.99 6.14
N LEU A 41 -9.72 -4.13 5.53
CA LEU A 41 -10.60 -5.13 6.14
C LEU A 41 -9.94 -5.78 7.37
N ALA A 42 -8.64 -6.08 7.30
CA ALA A 42 -7.87 -6.53 8.45
C ALA A 42 -7.90 -5.50 9.59
N LEU A 43 -7.73 -4.20 9.28
CA LEU A 43 -7.80 -3.13 10.26
C LEU A 43 -9.16 -3.03 10.95
N VAL A 44 -10.27 -3.19 10.21
CA VAL A 44 -11.60 -3.25 10.81
C VAL A 44 -11.68 -4.44 11.78
N MET A 45 -11.24 -5.62 11.37
CA MET A 45 -11.22 -6.80 12.22
C MET A 45 -10.36 -6.59 13.48
N MET A 46 -9.17 -6.02 13.35
CA MET A 46 -8.29 -5.71 14.48
C MET A 46 -8.93 -4.70 15.44
N ALA A 47 -9.59 -3.68 14.90
CA ALA A 47 -10.27 -2.66 15.68
C ALA A 47 -11.46 -3.23 16.46
N VAL A 48 -12.24 -4.13 15.85
CA VAL A 48 -13.37 -4.81 16.52
C VAL A 48 -12.86 -5.82 17.53
N GLY A 49 -11.89 -6.67 17.15
CA GLY A 49 -11.25 -7.65 18.01
C GLY A 49 -10.74 -7.03 19.31
N ARG A 50 -9.99 -5.94 19.22
CA ARG A 50 -9.50 -5.19 20.40
C ARG A 50 -10.62 -4.75 21.34
N ARG A 51 -11.77 -4.31 20.79
CA ARG A 51 -12.91 -3.82 21.60
C ARG A 51 -13.65 -4.95 22.33
N VAL A 52 -13.57 -6.18 21.82
CA VAL A 52 -14.18 -7.36 22.43
C VAL A 52 -13.18 -8.24 23.18
N GLY A 53 -11.95 -7.74 23.41
CA GLY A 53 -10.91 -8.47 24.14
C GLY A 53 -10.24 -9.60 23.36
N LEU A 54 -10.37 -9.63 22.03
CA LEU A 54 -9.69 -10.59 21.16
C LEU A 54 -8.41 -10.00 20.57
N GLN A 55 -7.30 -10.71 20.72
CA GLN A 55 -6.06 -10.37 20.03
C GLN A 55 -6.18 -10.74 18.54
N VAL A 56 -5.97 -9.73 17.69
CA VAL A 56 -5.91 -9.88 16.24
C VAL A 56 -4.67 -9.15 15.74
N ASP A 57 -3.75 -9.89 15.15
CA ASP A 57 -2.52 -9.35 14.58
C ASP A 57 -2.68 -9.17 13.06
N GLY A 58 -2.20 -8.06 12.52
CA GLY A 58 -2.11 -7.84 11.08
C GLY A 58 -0.84 -8.47 10.53
N ILE A 59 -0.95 -9.25 9.44
CA ILE A 59 0.15 -10.03 8.88
C ILE A 59 0.49 -9.52 7.48
N GLY A 60 1.71 -9.02 7.33
CA GLY A 60 2.24 -8.44 6.09
C GLY A 60 2.63 -9.49 5.05
N PHE A 61 1.67 -10.27 4.58
CA PHE A 61 1.92 -11.37 3.64
C PHE A 61 2.44 -10.85 2.27
N PRO A 62 3.31 -11.61 1.57
CA PRO A 62 3.75 -11.24 0.22
C PRO A 62 2.57 -11.06 -0.74
N GLY A 63 2.48 -9.89 -1.39
CA GLY A 63 1.41 -9.58 -2.34
C GLY A 63 0.01 -9.48 -1.73
N HIS A 64 -0.18 -9.75 -0.44
CA HIS A 64 -1.50 -9.81 0.21
C HIS A 64 -1.47 -9.31 1.66
N PHE A 65 -2.60 -9.27 2.37
CA PHE A 65 -2.60 -8.95 3.80
C PHE A 65 -3.56 -9.87 4.53
N LEU A 66 -3.09 -10.49 5.60
CA LEU A 66 -3.85 -11.45 6.40
C LEU A 66 -4.05 -10.93 7.81
N ALA A 67 -4.88 -11.62 8.58
CA ALA A 67 -4.97 -11.42 10.02
C ALA A 67 -4.75 -12.75 10.75
N ARG A 68 -4.22 -12.70 11.97
CA ARG A 68 -4.08 -13.85 12.87
C ARG A 68 -4.88 -13.59 14.14
N ILE A 69 -5.81 -14.48 14.47
CA ILE A 69 -6.70 -14.33 15.63
C ILE A 69 -6.27 -15.29 16.73
N GLY A 70 -6.06 -14.79 17.95
CA GLY A 70 -5.78 -15.62 19.12
C GLY A 70 -4.30 -15.72 19.54
N GLY A 71 -3.46 -14.75 19.14
CA GLY A 71 -2.05 -14.70 19.55
C GLY A 71 -1.10 -15.47 18.62
N GLU A 72 0.06 -15.86 19.13
CA GLU A 72 1.15 -16.45 18.32
C GLU A 72 0.75 -17.76 17.64
N ASP A 73 0.07 -18.65 18.36
CA ASP A 73 -0.49 -19.92 17.85
C ASP A 73 -1.92 -19.73 17.30
N GLY A 74 -2.29 -18.49 16.98
CA GLY A 74 -3.60 -18.13 16.49
C GLY A 74 -3.89 -18.63 15.08
N VAL A 75 -5.16 -18.51 14.67
CA VAL A 75 -5.64 -18.93 13.36
C VAL A 75 -5.46 -17.80 12.35
N PHE A 76 -4.83 -18.11 11.21
CA PHE A 76 -4.75 -17.19 10.08
C PHE A 76 -6.08 -17.13 9.35
N VAL A 77 -6.51 -15.92 9.03
CA VAL A 77 -7.71 -15.65 8.24
C VAL A 77 -7.37 -14.68 7.12
N ASP A 78 -8.16 -14.74 6.04
CA ASP A 78 -8.09 -13.82 4.92
C ASP A 78 -9.25 -12.81 4.96
N PRO A 79 -9.03 -11.57 5.44
CA PRO A 79 -10.06 -10.55 5.52
C PRO A 79 -10.68 -10.17 4.18
N PHE A 80 -9.93 -10.31 3.09
CA PHE A 80 -10.41 -9.94 1.76
C PHE A 80 -11.40 -10.97 1.23
N PHE A 81 -11.13 -12.26 1.44
CA PHE A 81 -12.01 -13.36 1.06
C PHE A 81 -12.90 -13.81 2.23
N GLY A 82 -13.62 -12.86 2.83
CA GLY A 82 -14.68 -13.14 3.80
C GLY A 82 -14.22 -13.73 5.14
N GLY A 83 -12.96 -13.52 5.53
CA GLY A 83 -12.41 -14.08 6.77
C GLY A 83 -12.15 -15.58 6.70
N ARG A 84 -11.99 -16.14 5.50
CA ARG A 84 -11.67 -17.56 5.29
C ARG A 84 -10.45 -17.96 6.12
N VAL A 85 -10.59 -19.02 6.90
CA VAL A 85 -9.49 -19.64 7.66
C VAL A 85 -8.49 -20.25 6.69
N LEU A 86 -7.20 -20.03 6.96
CA LEU A 86 -6.09 -20.55 6.16
C LEU A 86 -5.27 -21.52 7.02
N ASP A 87 -5.21 -22.78 6.56
CA ASP A 87 -4.27 -23.77 7.07
C ASP A 87 -2.88 -23.61 6.41
N ASP A 88 -1.89 -24.36 6.89
CA ASP A 88 -0.52 -24.31 6.37
C ASP A 88 -0.44 -24.61 4.88
N ALA A 89 -1.30 -25.51 4.39
CA ALA A 89 -1.38 -25.86 2.98
C ALA A 89 -1.93 -24.69 2.15
N ALA A 90 -2.94 -23.97 2.64
CA ALA A 90 -3.50 -22.79 2.01
C ALA A 90 -2.52 -21.61 2.03
N LEU A 91 -1.83 -21.39 3.15
CA LEU A 91 -0.75 -20.39 3.24
C LEU A 91 0.37 -20.68 2.24
N SER A 92 0.79 -21.95 2.14
CA SER A 92 1.81 -22.38 1.18
C SER A 92 1.37 -22.17 -0.27
N ARG A 93 0.12 -22.50 -0.61
CA ARG A 93 -0.45 -22.24 -1.95
C ARG A 93 -0.52 -20.75 -2.25
N LEU A 94 -0.93 -19.94 -1.28
CA LEU A 94 -0.99 -18.48 -1.43
C LEU A 94 0.41 -17.90 -1.63
N ALA A 95 1.40 -18.36 -0.86
CA ALA A 95 2.80 -17.96 -1.00
C ALA A 95 3.33 -18.30 -2.40
N ALA A 96 3.10 -19.52 -2.88
CA ALA A 96 3.52 -19.95 -4.22
C ALA A 96 2.91 -19.08 -5.33
N ARG A 97 1.66 -18.64 -5.17
CA ARG A 97 0.99 -17.73 -6.12
C ARG A 97 1.60 -16.32 -6.12
N MET A 98 2.03 -15.82 -4.96
CA MET A 98 2.48 -14.44 -4.79
C MET A 98 3.99 -14.25 -5.00
N LEU A 99 4.80 -15.20 -4.54
CA LEU A 99 6.26 -15.19 -4.64
C LEU A 99 6.80 -16.00 -5.83
N GLY A 100 5.96 -16.84 -6.44
CA GLY A 100 6.35 -17.81 -7.46
C GLY A 100 6.63 -19.20 -6.88
N SER A 101 6.49 -20.22 -7.71
CA SER A 101 6.44 -21.64 -7.31
C SER A 101 7.70 -22.17 -6.61
N ALA A 102 8.84 -21.52 -6.80
CA ALA A 102 10.13 -21.90 -6.21
C ALA A 102 10.43 -21.19 -4.88
N ALA A 103 9.66 -20.16 -4.53
CA ALA A 103 9.87 -19.40 -3.32
C ALA A 103 9.27 -20.10 -2.10
N ARG A 104 10.00 -20.08 -0.98
CA ARG A 104 9.56 -20.67 0.29
C ARG A 104 8.87 -19.63 1.16
N LEU A 105 7.86 -20.08 1.89
CA LEU A 105 7.21 -19.28 2.92
C LEU A 105 8.10 -19.27 4.17
N ASP A 106 8.83 -18.17 4.37
CA ASP A 106 9.62 -17.96 5.58
C ASP A 106 8.79 -17.38 6.75
N ALA A 107 9.24 -17.60 7.98
CA ALA A 107 8.57 -17.14 9.21
C ALA A 107 8.33 -15.62 9.23
N VAL A 108 9.22 -14.83 8.62
CA VAL A 108 9.07 -13.37 8.51
C VAL A 108 7.80 -12.95 7.76
N HIS A 109 7.31 -13.78 6.83
CA HIS A 109 6.07 -13.51 6.08
C HIS A 109 4.80 -13.72 6.90
N LEU A 110 4.92 -14.42 8.03
CA LEU A 110 3.82 -14.71 8.97
C LEU A 110 3.93 -13.89 10.26
N ALA A 111 4.96 -13.05 10.38
CA ALA A 111 5.14 -12.19 11.53
C ALA A 111 4.13 -11.02 11.54
N PRO A 112 3.63 -10.62 12.72
CA PRO A 112 2.85 -9.40 12.86
C PRO A 112 3.60 -8.17 12.36
N VAL A 113 2.88 -7.27 11.68
CA VAL A 113 3.43 -5.97 11.27
C VAL A 113 2.98 -4.84 12.19
N GLY A 114 3.89 -3.92 12.47
CA GLY A 114 3.60 -2.73 13.28
C GLY A 114 2.76 -1.70 12.55
N MET A 115 2.11 -0.82 13.34
CA MET A 115 1.22 0.23 12.85
C MET A 115 1.86 1.12 11.77
N ARG A 116 3.14 1.51 11.95
CA ARG A 116 3.86 2.33 10.96
C ARG A 116 3.93 1.64 9.59
N SER A 117 4.26 0.34 9.57
CA SER A 117 4.33 -0.45 8.33
C SER A 117 2.95 -0.55 7.68
N MET A 118 1.89 -0.73 8.47
CA MET A 118 0.52 -0.75 7.96
C MET A 118 0.11 0.58 7.32
N VAL A 119 0.40 1.71 7.97
CA VAL A 119 0.12 3.04 7.43
C VAL A 119 0.89 3.27 6.12
N VAL A 120 2.18 2.94 6.07
CA VAL A 120 2.97 3.02 4.84
C VAL A 120 2.34 2.17 3.73
N ARG A 121 1.94 0.93 4.02
CA ARG A 121 1.32 0.05 3.03
C ARG A 121 -0.04 0.57 2.55
N MET A 122 -0.84 1.18 3.43
CA MET A 122 -2.09 1.85 3.03
C MET A 122 -1.82 3.04 2.10
N LEU A 123 -0.82 3.87 2.42
CA LEU A 123 -0.42 4.98 1.56
C LEU A 123 0.09 4.49 0.20
N VAL A 124 0.88 3.42 0.16
CA VAL A 124 1.31 2.80 -1.11
C VAL A 124 0.11 2.32 -1.93
N ASN A 125 -0.90 1.72 -1.31
CA ASN A 125 -2.13 1.32 -2.02
C ASN A 125 -2.89 2.54 -2.58
N LEU A 126 -2.99 3.62 -1.81
CA LEU A 126 -3.62 4.88 -2.26
C LEU A 126 -2.84 5.54 -3.40
N LYS A 127 -1.51 5.54 -3.34
CA LYS A 127 -0.64 6.02 -4.41
C LYS A 127 -0.95 5.28 -5.70
N HIS A 128 -0.94 3.94 -5.67
CA HIS A 128 -1.25 3.12 -6.84
C HIS A 128 -2.68 3.36 -7.36
N ALA A 129 -3.67 3.52 -6.48
CA ALA A 129 -5.05 3.85 -6.85
C ALA A 129 -5.13 5.18 -7.63
N HIS A 130 -4.49 6.23 -7.11
CA HIS A 130 -4.47 7.54 -7.78
C HIS A 130 -3.66 7.53 -9.08
N GLU A 131 -2.53 6.81 -9.13
CA GLU A 131 -1.75 6.61 -10.37
C GLU A 131 -2.56 5.91 -11.45
N ARG A 132 -3.34 4.87 -11.10
CA ARG A 132 -4.25 4.18 -12.03
C ARG A 132 -5.30 5.13 -12.61
N GLN A 133 -5.78 6.08 -11.82
CA GLN A 133 -6.72 7.11 -12.25
C GLN A 133 -6.04 8.31 -12.94
N ARG A 134 -4.71 8.31 -13.05
CA ARG A 134 -3.90 9.44 -13.53
C ARG A 134 -4.14 10.73 -12.73
N ASP A 135 -4.57 10.60 -11.48
CA ASP A 135 -4.77 11.71 -10.56
C ASP A 135 -3.42 12.07 -9.92
N HIS A 136 -2.60 12.80 -10.68
CA HIS A 136 -1.27 13.21 -10.25
C HIS A 136 -1.30 14.10 -9.00
N ALA A 137 -2.34 14.91 -8.82
CA ALA A 137 -2.48 15.79 -7.66
C ALA A 137 -2.61 14.97 -6.37
N ARG A 138 -3.55 14.01 -6.34
CA ARG A 138 -3.70 13.14 -5.16
C ARG A 138 -2.53 12.19 -4.97
N ALA A 139 -1.99 11.62 -6.05
CA ALA A 139 -0.81 10.76 -5.97
C ALA A 139 0.39 11.51 -5.35
N MET A 140 0.60 12.78 -5.74
CA MET A 140 1.65 13.61 -5.18
C MET A 140 1.48 13.87 -3.68
N VAL A 141 0.26 14.15 -3.21
CA VAL A 141 -0.04 14.32 -1.77
C VAL A 141 0.28 13.04 -0.98
N VAL A 142 -0.03 11.88 -1.55
CA VAL A 142 0.30 10.60 -0.91
C VAL A 142 1.82 10.37 -0.89
N CYS A 143 2.53 10.66 -1.99
CA CYS A 143 3.98 10.57 -2.03
C CYS A 143 4.66 11.49 -1.02
N ASP A 144 4.13 12.70 -0.79
CA ASP A 144 4.62 13.62 0.24
C ASP A 144 4.64 12.97 1.63
N ARG A 145 3.54 12.32 2.02
CA ARG A 145 3.46 11.58 3.28
C ARG A 145 4.38 10.36 3.32
N LEU A 146 4.57 9.68 2.20
CA LEU A 146 5.50 8.54 2.12
C LEU A 146 6.96 8.99 2.27
N VAL A 147 7.32 10.16 1.74
CA VAL A 147 8.64 10.78 1.93
C VAL A 147 8.86 11.15 3.39
N ASP A 148 7.84 11.68 4.08
CA ASP A 148 7.94 12.01 5.51
C ASP A 148 8.08 10.78 6.41
N LEU A 149 7.51 9.65 6.01
CA LEU A 149 7.39 8.45 6.84
C LEU A 149 8.46 7.39 6.58
N THR A 150 9.21 7.50 5.48
CA THR A 150 10.14 6.47 5.01
C THR A 150 11.44 7.09 4.49
N GLU A 151 12.51 6.30 4.45
CA GLU A 151 13.80 6.71 3.84
C GLU A 151 13.94 6.26 2.38
N ASP A 152 12.87 5.69 1.81
CA ASP A 152 12.83 5.12 0.46
C ASP A 152 12.80 6.24 -0.59
N THR A 153 13.90 6.34 -1.34
CA THR A 153 14.11 7.36 -2.36
C THR A 153 13.17 7.21 -3.54
N ALA A 154 12.56 6.03 -3.75
CA ALA A 154 11.56 5.82 -4.79
C ALA A 154 10.35 6.75 -4.61
N PHE A 155 9.95 7.06 -3.38
CA PHE A 155 8.83 8.00 -3.15
C PHE A 155 9.22 9.45 -3.41
N VAL A 156 10.50 9.82 -3.21
CA VAL A 156 11.03 11.12 -3.64
C VAL A 156 10.98 11.24 -5.16
N ARG A 157 11.44 10.21 -5.88
CA ARG A 157 11.35 10.14 -7.34
C ARG A 157 9.90 10.30 -7.81
N ASP A 158 8.99 9.51 -7.24
CA ASP A 158 7.59 9.50 -7.66
C ASP A 158 6.89 10.84 -7.39
N ARG A 159 7.18 11.50 -6.26
CA ARG A 159 6.72 12.87 -5.97
C ARG A 159 7.22 13.86 -7.03
N GLY A 160 8.50 13.78 -7.40
CA GLY A 160 9.09 14.62 -8.46
C GLY A 160 8.47 14.38 -9.83
N LEU A 161 8.15 13.12 -10.17
CA LEU A 161 7.48 12.77 -11.43
C LEU A 161 6.04 13.31 -11.49
N HIS A 162 5.29 13.22 -10.39
CA HIS A 162 3.95 13.80 -10.32
C HIS A 162 4.00 15.34 -10.31
N ALA A 163 4.97 15.95 -9.61
CA ALA A 163 5.20 17.38 -9.65
C ALA A 163 5.45 17.87 -11.09
N LEU A 164 6.25 17.12 -11.87
CA LEU A 164 6.49 17.44 -13.28
C LEU A 164 5.20 17.34 -14.10
N ALA A 165 4.39 16.31 -13.89
CA ALA A 165 3.11 16.14 -14.59
C ALA A 165 2.11 17.27 -14.29
N LEU A 166 2.22 17.90 -13.12
CA LEU A 166 1.40 19.03 -12.68
C LEU A 166 1.99 20.40 -13.05
N GLY A 167 3.15 20.45 -13.71
CA GLY A 167 3.85 21.71 -14.03
C GLY A 167 4.56 22.36 -12.85
N ALA A 168 4.65 21.69 -11.70
CA ALA A 168 5.39 22.16 -10.52
C ALA A 168 6.91 21.95 -10.73
N HIS A 169 7.49 22.70 -11.68
CA HIS A 169 8.85 22.50 -12.17
C HIS A 169 9.92 22.60 -11.09
N SER A 170 9.86 23.57 -10.18
CA SER A 170 10.85 23.71 -9.10
C SER A 170 10.88 22.48 -8.19
N GLN A 171 9.72 21.98 -7.75
CA GLN A 171 9.66 20.79 -6.91
C GLN A 171 10.09 19.52 -7.66
N ALA A 172 9.71 19.40 -8.93
CA ALA A 172 10.17 18.31 -9.78
C ALA A 172 11.70 18.30 -9.92
N GLN A 173 12.32 19.47 -10.12
CA GLN A 173 13.77 19.58 -10.21
C GLN A 173 14.44 19.14 -8.91
N GLU A 174 13.97 19.63 -7.77
CA GLU A 174 14.54 19.31 -6.46
C GLU A 174 14.48 17.81 -6.16
N ASP A 175 13.30 17.21 -6.29
CA ASP A 175 13.08 15.80 -5.94
C ASP A 175 13.82 14.85 -6.88
N LEU A 176 13.76 15.09 -8.21
CA LEU A 176 14.43 14.23 -9.18
C LEU A 176 15.96 14.34 -9.09
N ALA A 177 16.50 15.54 -8.81
CA ALA A 177 17.93 15.71 -8.55
C ALA A 177 18.36 15.00 -7.26
N ARG A 178 17.56 15.12 -6.18
CA ARG A 178 17.82 14.42 -4.90
C ARG A 178 17.85 12.91 -5.08
N TYR A 179 16.89 12.35 -5.82
CA TYR A 179 16.85 10.92 -6.15
C TYR A 179 18.13 10.49 -6.89
N LEU A 180 18.49 11.19 -7.97
CA LEU A 180 19.68 10.87 -8.77
C LEU A 180 20.99 11.05 -8.01
N LEU A 181 21.05 11.97 -7.05
CA LEU A 181 22.22 12.15 -6.19
C LEU A 181 22.42 10.95 -5.27
N LYS A 182 21.34 10.41 -4.69
CA LYS A 182 21.39 9.31 -3.74
C LYS A 182 21.54 7.94 -4.42
N GLU A 183 20.81 7.69 -5.50
CA GLU A 183 20.84 6.40 -6.22
C GLU A 183 21.87 6.36 -7.38
N GLY A 184 22.38 7.50 -7.82
CA GLY A 184 23.49 7.59 -8.75
C GLY A 184 23.30 6.85 -10.09
N LYS A 185 24.30 6.02 -10.44
CA LYS A 185 24.32 5.19 -11.68
C LYS A 185 23.70 3.80 -11.47
N THR A 186 23.39 3.42 -10.24
CA THR A 186 22.86 2.09 -9.92
C THR A 186 21.34 2.00 -10.08
N ALA A 187 20.65 3.14 -10.16
CA ALA A 187 19.23 3.18 -10.46
C ALA A 187 18.94 2.73 -11.89
N LYS A 188 18.12 1.68 -12.05
CA LYS A 188 17.75 1.11 -13.36
C LYS A 188 16.99 2.10 -14.25
N ASP A 189 16.31 3.07 -13.64
CA ASP A 189 15.52 4.12 -14.26
C ASP A 189 16.25 5.47 -14.34
N ALA A 190 17.54 5.55 -13.99
CA ALA A 190 18.30 6.79 -13.96
C ALA A 190 18.21 7.60 -15.27
N ALA A 191 18.22 6.92 -16.43
CA ALA A 191 18.09 7.58 -17.73
C ALA A 191 16.73 8.27 -17.91
N GLN A 192 15.65 7.59 -17.52
CA GLN A 192 14.29 8.14 -17.56
C GLN A 192 14.16 9.33 -16.60
N VAL A 193 14.70 9.21 -15.38
CA VAL A 193 14.65 10.28 -14.39
C VAL A 193 15.48 11.49 -14.80
N ARG A 194 16.66 11.30 -15.43
CA ARG A 194 17.46 12.40 -16.00
C ARG A 194 16.70 13.13 -17.12
N ALA A 195 16.00 12.39 -17.99
CA ALA A 195 15.17 13.01 -19.03
C ALA A 195 14.01 13.82 -18.42
N ALA A 196 13.38 13.31 -17.36
CA ALA A 196 12.35 14.05 -16.63
C ALA A 196 12.91 15.33 -15.97
N LEU A 197 14.10 15.23 -15.35
CA LEU A 197 14.78 16.39 -14.75
C LEU A 197 15.10 17.46 -15.82
N ALA A 198 15.61 17.06 -16.99
CA ALA A 198 15.88 18.00 -18.09
C ALA A 198 14.61 18.71 -18.58
N ARG A 199 13.48 18.00 -18.67
CA ARG A 199 12.17 18.60 -18.99
C ARG A 199 11.73 19.60 -17.91
N ALA A 200 11.93 19.27 -16.64
CA ALA A 200 11.62 20.16 -15.53
C ALA A 200 12.47 21.44 -15.58
N GLN A 201 13.73 21.35 -15.99
CA GLN A 201 14.65 22.48 -16.17
C GLN A 201 14.26 23.37 -17.35
N GLY A 202 13.86 22.78 -18.49
CA GLY A 202 13.43 23.53 -19.67
C GLY A 202 12.09 24.26 -19.51
N GLY A 203 11.19 23.76 -18.65
CA GLY A 203 9.87 24.35 -18.40
C GLY A 203 9.87 25.58 -17.48
N GLY A 204 10.95 25.82 -16.72
CA GLY A 204 11.06 26.96 -15.80
C GLY A 204 11.40 28.30 -16.45
N GLY A 205 11.60 28.35 -17.78
CA GLY A 205 12.11 29.51 -18.52
C GLY A 205 11.06 30.51 -19.04
N TYR A 206 9.76 30.30 -18.78
CA TYR A 206 8.70 31.24 -19.17
C TYR A 206 7.99 31.81 -17.93
N GLY A 207 8.56 32.86 -17.34
CA GLY A 207 7.86 33.80 -16.47
C GLY A 207 7.76 35.15 -17.20
N PRO A 208 6.62 35.85 -17.19
CA PRO A 208 6.45 37.08 -17.95
C PRO A 208 7.42 38.15 -17.46
N SER A 209 8.05 38.83 -18.42
CA SER A 209 8.84 40.05 -18.24
C SER A 209 7.97 41.21 -17.78
#